data_AF-A0A1F0BM97-F1
#
_entry.id   AF-A0A1F0BM97-F1
#
_cell.length_a   1.000
_cell.length_b   1.000
_cell.length_c   1.000
_cell.angle_alpha   90.00
_cell.angle_beta   90.00
_cell.angle_gamma   90.00
#
_symmetry.space_group_name_H-M   'P 1'
#
loop_
_entity.id
_entity.type
_entity.pdbx_description
1 polymer ?
#
loop_
_entity_poly.entity_id
_entity_poly.type
_entity_poly.pdbx_seq_one_letter_code
_entity_poly.pdbx_strand_id
1 'polypeptide(L)' 'MNTTIENIYKDHQVKPYISPDRDIETWLLNPKPVPKRNMELLEDSLLAGDIILLWRINFRTFTTET' A
#
# COMPACT_ATOMS: atom_id res chain seq x y z
N MET A 1 -16.48 0.54 -1.59
CA MET A 1 -15.28 1.38 -1.34
C MET A 1 -15.70 2.84 -1.52
N ASN A 2 -15.03 3.79 -0.87
CA ASN A 2 -15.35 5.22 -1.03
C ASN A 2 -15.00 5.66 -2.47
N THR A 3 -15.95 6.26 -3.20
CA THR A 3 -15.79 6.68 -4.60
C THR A 3 -14.60 7.62 -4.81
N THR A 4 -14.24 8.41 -3.80
CA THR A 4 -13.07 9.30 -3.84
C THR A 4 -11.76 8.51 -3.83
N ILE A 5 -11.67 7.42 -3.06
CA ILE A 5 -10.50 6.55 -3.03
C ILE A 5 -10.33 5.82 -4.36
N GLU A 6 -11.44 5.36 -4.94
CA GLU A 6 -11.43 4.73 -6.26
C GLU A 6 -10.91 5.68 -7.33
N ASN A 7 -11.28 6.97 -7.26
CA ASN A 7 -10.77 7.99 -8.17
C ASN A 7 -9.28 8.31 -7.94
N ILE A 8 -8.79 8.32 -6.69
CA ILE A 8 -7.37 8.55 -6.37
C ILE A 8 -6.48 7.46 -6.98
N TYR A 9 -6.93 6.21 -6.93
CA TYR A 9 -6.16 5.04 -7.39
C TYR A 9 -6.65 4.47 -8.72
N LYS A 10 -7.40 5.24 -9.52
CA LYS A 10 -8.02 4.78 -10.77
C LYS A 10 -7.00 4.28 -11.80
N ASP A 11 -5.82 4.91 -11.83
CA ASP A 11 -4.76 4.65 -12.80
C ASP A 11 -3.69 3.71 -12.25
N HIS A 12 -3.88 3.16 -11.05
CA HIS A 12 -2.98 2.18 -10.45
C HIS A 12 -3.33 0.78 -10.96
N GLN A 13 -2.33 0.07 -11.47
CA GLN A 13 -2.48 -1.32 -11.90
C GLN A 13 -2.91 -2.22 -10.73
N VAL A 14 -2.29 -2.03 -9.56
CA VAL A 14 -2.64 -2.68 -8.30
C VAL A 14 -3.06 -1.62 -7.30
N LYS A 15 -4.24 -1.76 -6.69
CA LYS A 15 -4.71 -0.84 -5.65
C LYS A 15 -3.98 -1.13 -4.34
N PRO A 16 -3.50 -0.09 -3.62
CA PRO A 16 -2.83 -0.30 -2.35
C PRO A 16 -3.79 -0.87 -1.31
N TYR A 17 -3.25 -1.64 -0.36
CA TYR A 17 -4.01 -2.08 0.80
C TYR A 17 -4.42 -0.87 1.65
N ILE A 18 -5.69 -0.83 2.03
CA ILE A 18 -6.26 0.16 2.96
C ILE A 18 -6.82 -0.62 4.13
N SER A 19 -6.28 -0.37 5.33
CA SER A 19 -6.75 -1.02 6.55
C SER A 19 -8.25 -0.82 6.74
N PRO A 20 -9.02 -1.85 7.13
CA PRO A 20 -10.44 -1.69 7.47
C PRO A 20 -10.64 -0.69 8.62
N ASP A 21 -9.67 -0.58 9.53
CA ASP A 21 -9.70 0.35 10.66
C ASP A 21 -9.24 1.77 10.30
N ARG A 22 -8.97 2.04 9.01
CA ARG A 22 -8.56 3.37 8.58
C ARG A 22 -9.76 4.32 8.67
N ASP A 23 -9.61 5.37 9.47
CA ASP A 23 -10.51 6.53 9.40
C ASP A 23 -10.34 7.23 8.04
N ILE A 24 -11.25 6.91 7.12
CA ILE A 24 -11.25 7.39 5.75
C ILE A 24 -11.58 8.88 5.69
N GLU A 25 -12.51 9.34 6.52
CA GLU A 25 -12.99 10.74 6.49
C GLU A 25 -11.87 11.68 6.89
N THR A 26 -11.19 11.39 8.02
CA THR A 26 -10.03 12.18 8.46
C THR A 26 -8.88 12.09 7.47
N TRP A 27 -8.63 10.91 6.88
CA TRP A 27 -7.57 10.76 5.88
C TRP A 27 -7.83 11.59 4.61
N LEU A 28 -9.09 11.70 4.17
CA LEU A 28 -9.47 12.48 2.99
C LEU A 28 -9.34 14.00 3.19
N LEU A 29 -9.30 14.51 4.42
CA LEU A 29 -9.03 15.92 4.70
C LEU A 29 -7.60 16.33 4.32
N ASN A 30 -6.64 15.41 4.41
CA ASN A 30 -5.25 15.63 4.00
C ASN A 30 -4.66 14.33 3.41
N PRO A 31 -5.05 13.97 2.18
CA PRO A 31 -4.74 12.67 1.62
C PRO A 31 -3.25 12.58 1.32
N LYS A 32 -2.63 11.49 1.82
CA LYS A 32 -1.26 11.09 1.48
C LYS A 32 -1.33 9.78 0.68
N PRO A 33 -1.65 9.84 -0.62
CA PRO A 33 -1.85 8.64 -1.42
C PRO A 33 -0.54 7.89 -1.64
N VAL A 34 -0.65 6.57 -1.82
CA VAL A 34 0.50 5.75 -2.20
C VAL A 34 0.89 6.10 -3.65
N PRO A 35 2.16 6.49 -3.90
CA PRO A 35 2.62 6.82 -5.25
C PRO A 35 2.42 5.67 -6.23
N LYS A 36 2.01 5.96 -7.46
CA LYS A 36 1.77 4.95 -8.50
C LYS A 36 2.97 4.04 -8.74
N ARG A 37 4.18 4.60 -8.82
CA ARG A 37 5.43 3.84 -8.98
C ARG A 37 5.65 2.76 -7.92
N ASN A 38 5.10 2.93 -6.71
CA ASN A 38 5.26 1.96 -5.63
C ASN A 38 4.29 0.78 -5.77
N MET A 39 3.31 0.91 -6.67
CA MET A 39 2.26 -0.07 -6.96
C MET A 39 2.38 -0.66 -8.37
N GLU A 40 3.52 -0.46 -9.01
CA GLU A 40 3.88 -1.11 -10.27
C GLU A 40 4.46 -2.50 -9.97
N LEU A 41 3.97 -3.50 -10.70
CA LEU A 41 4.44 -4.88 -10.58
C LEU A 41 5.84 -4.99 -11.19
N LEU A 42 6.73 -5.65 -10.46
CA LEU A 42 8.04 -6.09 -10.91
C LEU A 42 7.93 -7.50 -11.50
N GLU A 43 9.09 -8.12 -11.79
CA GLU A 43 9.16 -9.54 -12.11
C GLU A 43 8.45 -10.39 -11.04
N ASP A 44 7.96 -11.56 -11.46
CA ASP A 44 7.21 -12.49 -10.59
C ASP A 44 5.92 -11.94 -9.96
N SER A 45 5.39 -10.82 -10.48
CA SER A 45 4.19 -10.15 -9.95
C SER A 45 4.33 -9.65 -8.51
N LEU A 46 5.55 -9.27 -8.11
CA LEU A 46 5.82 -8.66 -6.81
C LEU A 46 5.80 -7.14 -6.88
N LEU A 47 5.35 -6.47 -5.83
CA LEU A 47 5.55 -5.04 -5.66
C LEU A 47 6.90 -4.77 -4.99
N ALA A 48 7.45 -3.57 -5.20
CA ALA A 48 8.64 -3.12 -4.46
C ALA A 48 8.43 -3.20 -2.94
N GLY A 49 7.20 -2.97 -2.46
CA GLY A 49 6.83 -3.11 -1.05
C GLY A 49 6.98 -4.54 -0.52
N ASP A 50 6.66 -5.55 -1.34
CA ASP A 50 6.76 -6.96 -0.95
C ASP A 50 8.23 -7.35 -0.76
N ILE A 51 9.10 -6.96 -1.70
CA ILE A 51 10.54 -7.21 -1.62
C ILE A 51 11.14 -6.55 -0.36
N ILE A 52 10.76 -5.30 -0.07
CA ILE A 52 11.21 -4.60 1.15
C ILE A 52 10.74 -5.34 2.39
N LEU A 53 9.50 -5.83 2.43
CA LEU A 53 8.98 -6.58 3.57
C LEU A 53 9.76 -7.88 3.79
N LEU A 54 10.06 -8.63 2.71
CA LEU A 54 10.89 -9.83 2.76
C LEU A 54 12.30 -9.53 3.30
N TRP A 55 12.92 -8.44 2.85
CA TRP A 55 14.21 -7.99 3.39
C TRP A 55 14.14 -7.66 4.87
N ARG A 56 13.09 -6.96 5.33
CA ARG A 56 12.93 -6.61 6.75
C ARG A 56 12.78 -7.85 7.64
N ILE A 57 12.05 -8.86 7.15
CA ILE A 57 11.92 -10.16 7.83
C ILE A 57 13.30 -10.85 7.89
N ASN A 58 14.01 -10.95 6.76
CA ASN A 58 15.33 -11.58 6.69
C ASN A 58 16.37 -10.89 7.61
N PHE A 59 16.36 -9.55 7.64
CA PHE A 59 17.23 -8.77 8.52
C PHE A 59 16.73 -8.66 9.97
N ARG A 60 15.62 -9.32 10.31
CA ARG A 60 15.02 -9.31 11.65
C ARG A 60 14.68 -7.90 12.17
N THR A 61 14.34 -6.98 11.28
CA THR A 61 13.88 -5.61 11.60
C THR A 61 12.36 -5.46 11.51
N PHE A 62 11.67 -6.58 11.24
CA PHE A 62 10.22 -6.71 11.29
C PHE A 62 9.87 -8.13 11.75
N THR A 63 8.99 -8.23 12.76
CA THR A 63 8.42 -9.48 13.27
C THR A 63 6.95 -9.23 13.63
N THR A 64 6.16 -10.30 13.62
CA THR A 64 4.77 -10.30 14.10
C THR A 64 4.62 -11.03 15.43
N GLU A 65 5.72 -11.49 16.02
CA GLU A 65 5.76 -12.06 17.37
C GLU A 65 5.44 -10.96 18.39
N THR A 66 4.56 -11.27 19.35
CA THR A 66 4.12 -10.37 20.43
C THR A 66 4.71 -10.84 21.76
#